data_AF-A0A353HUV4-F1
#
_entry.id   AF-A0A353HUV4-F1
#
_cell.length_a   1.000
_cell.length_b   1.000
_cell.length_c   1.000
_cell.angle_alpha   90.00
_cell.angle_beta   90.00
_cell.angle_gamma   90.00
#
_symmetry.space_group_name_H-M   'P 1'
#
loop_
_entity.id
_entity.type
_entity.pdbx_description
1 polymer ?
#
loop_
_entity_poly.entity_id
_entity_poly.type
_entity_poly.pdbx_seq_one_letter_code
_entity_poly.pdbx_strand_id
1 'polypeptide(L)'
;MHHDDGLYQALAKAGIPYASNVAVAIFDCGDTKYRLYSGQHERHGVREFPVLTFADWAVGSKQHIKSLTIAGSSFAETRRLLEQARAAGIPLVVILTHPFEYVQNRDLAFSQTRTNSQTQRRLVQLCTFLHDNRDRFDGCGLATAANALPQSAAPATASNNILLKGALWHTVPRMAAQVAYHKYGRWVLSRRHGPYIRPT
;
A
#
# COMPACT_ATOMS: atom_id res chain seq x y z
N MET A 1 -7.04 5.76 -8.38
CA MET A 1 -6.28 6.95 -7.94
C MET A 1 -6.01 7.77 -9.18
N HIS A 2 -6.42 9.03 -9.20
CA HIS A 2 -6.09 10.00 -10.26
C HIS A 2 -5.17 11.04 -9.64
N HIS A 3 -4.18 11.51 -10.38
CA HIS A 3 -3.28 12.58 -9.95
C HIS A 3 -2.78 13.35 -11.17
N ASP A 4 -2.90 14.67 -11.11
CA ASP A 4 -2.38 15.64 -12.08
C ASP A 4 -2.31 17.02 -11.40
N ASP A 5 -1.77 18.01 -12.09
CA ASP A 5 -1.68 19.38 -11.56
C ASP A 5 -3.04 19.98 -11.19
N GLY A 6 -4.10 19.65 -11.95
CA GLY A 6 -5.46 20.15 -11.72
C GLY A 6 -6.03 19.68 -10.38
N LEU A 7 -5.81 18.41 -10.03
CA LEU A 7 -6.20 17.85 -8.74
C LEU A 7 -5.52 18.59 -7.58
N TYR A 8 -4.20 18.77 -7.63
CA TYR A 8 -3.48 19.43 -6.52
C TYR A 8 -3.83 20.90 -6.39
N GLN A 9 -4.06 21.61 -7.51
CA GLN A 9 -4.60 22.96 -7.48
C GLN A 9 -6.00 23.02 -6.86
N ALA A 10 -6.86 22.04 -7.15
CA ALA A 10 -8.19 21.96 -6.55
C ALA A 10 -8.11 21.70 -5.04
N LEU A 11 -7.22 20.80 -4.60
CA LEU A 11 -6.96 20.53 -3.19
C LEU A 11 -6.46 21.78 -2.45
N ALA A 12 -5.49 22.49 -3.04
CA ALA A 12 -4.97 23.73 -2.47
C ALA A 12 -6.07 24.80 -2.34
N LYS A 13 -6.89 24.99 -3.39
CA LYS A 13 -8.03 25.92 -3.36
C LYS A 13 -9.08 25.54 -2.31
N ALA A 14 -9.26 24.25 -2.06
CA ALA A 14 -10.15 23.73 -1.02
C ALA A 14 -9.54 23.79 0.39
N GLY A 15 -8.29 24.26 0.53
CA GLY A 15 -7.60 24.33 1.82
C GLY A 15 -7.18 22.97 2.37
N ILE A 16 -7.01 21.96 1.52
CA ILE A 16 -6.52 20.63 1.91
C ILE A 16 -4.99 20.60 1.81
N PRO A 17 -4.25 20.57 2.95
CA PRO A 17 -2.81 20.83 2.94
C PRO A 17 -1.95 19.58 2.70
N TYR A 18 -2.55 18.38 2.72
CA TYR A 18 -1.86 17.12 2.46
C TYR A 18 -2.74 16.12 1.71
N ALA A 19 -2.10 15.18 1.01
CA ALA A 19 -2.75 14.13 0.25
C ALA A 19 -1.87 12.87 0.15
N SER A 20 -2.48 11.79 -0.36
CA SER A 20 -1.84 10.51 -0.69
C SER A 20 -2.49 9.94 -1.94
N ASN A 21 -2.44 10.70 -3.04
CA ASN A 21 -3.10 10.37 -4.31
C ASN A 21 -2.22 9.56 -5.26
N VAL A 22 -0.91 9.53 -5.02
CA VAL A 22 0.06 8.83 -5.87
C VAL A 22 0.31 7.43 -5.34
N ALA A 23 0.05 6.45 -6.20
CA ALA A 23 0.45 5.06 -6.03
C ALA A 23 0.84 4.51 -7.41
N VAL A 24 2.11 4.65 -7.77
CA VAL A 24 2.61 4.45 -9.14
C VAL A 24 2.31 3.05 -9.69
N ALA A 25 2.34 2.02 -8.84
CA ALA A 25 2.03 0.66 -9.28
C ALA A 25 0.53 0.38 -9.48
N ILE A 26 -0.36 1.27 -9.03
CA ILE A 26 -1.81 1.18 -9.25
C ILE A 26 -2.19 2.00 -10.48
N PHE A 27 -1.64 3.20 -10.60
CA PHE A 27 -1.87 4.10 -11.73
C PHE A 27 -0.63 4.97 -11.95
N ASP A 28 -0.08 4.94 -13.16
CA ASP A 28 0.94 5.87 -13.64
C ASP A 28 0.30 6.78 -14.70
N CYS A 29 0.21 8.08 -14.42
CA CYS A 29 -0.32 9.06 -15.37
C CYS A 29 0.64 9.37 -16.54
N GLY A 30 1.87 8.85 -16.50
CA GLY A 30 2.90 9.07 -17.51
C GLY A 30 3.76 10.31 -17.27
N ASP A 31 3.35 11.23 -16.41
CA ASP A 31 4.15 12.40 -16.02
C ASP A 31 5.20 12.00 -14.98
N THR A 32 6.47 12.24 -15.31
CA THR A 32 7.61 11.93 -14.44
C THR A 32 7.57 12.68 -13.12
N LYS A 33 6.90 13.84 -13.04
CA LYS A 33 6.68 14.58 -11.80
C LYS A 33 5.83 13.81 -10.79
N TYR A 34 5.02 12.87 -11.23
CA TYR A 34 4.13 12.08 -10.37
C TYR A 34 4.60 10.63 -10.20
N ARG A 35 5.79 10.28 -10.69
CA ARG A 35 6.44 9.00 -10.37
C ARG A 35 7.07 9.02 -8.97
N LEU A 36 6.23 9.11 -7.96
CA LEU A 36 6.61 9.21 -6.55
C LEU A 36 6.43 7.85 -5.87
N TYR A 37 7.54 7.27 -5.41
CA TYR A 37 7.60 5.93 -4.83
C TYR A 37 7.59 5.95 -3.30
N SER A 38 8.15 6.97 -2.67
CA SER A 38 8.28 7.06 -1.21
C SER A 38 8.46 8.52 -0.76
N GLY A 39 8.47 8.74 0.56
CA GLY A 39 8.82 10.03 1.16
C GLY A 39 7.69 11.04 1.18
N GLN A 40 8.06 12.31 1.11
CA GLN A 40 7.17 13.47 1.13
C GLN A 40 7.54 14.41 -0.01
N HIS A 41 6.54 14.92 -0.71
CA HIS A 41 6.69 15.81 -1.87
C HIS A 41 5.74 16.99 -1.76
N GLU A 42 6.09 18.12 -2.38
CA GLU A 42 5.18 19.27 -2.45
C GLU A 42 4.63 19.42 -3.87
N ARG A 43 3.32 19.59 -4.01
CA ARG A 43 2.63 19.80 -5.29
C ARG A 43 1.60 20.90 -5.12
N HIS A 44 1.81 22.04 -5.79
CA HIS A 44 0.91 23.20 -5.75
C HIS A 44 0.53 23.63 -4.32
N GLY A 45 1.48 23.60 -3.38
CA GLY A 45 1.26 23.94 -1.97
C GLY A 45 0.63 22.82 -1.12
N VAL A 46 0.37 21.65 -1.69
CA VAL A 46 -0.14 20.45 -0.99
C VAL A 46 1.00 19.46 -0.77
N ARG A 47 1.09 18.90 0.44
CA ARG A 47 2.05 17.84 0.77
C ARG A 47 1.54 16.49 0.31
N GLU A 48 2.17 15.92 -0.70
CA GLU A 48 1.90 14.59 -1.20
C GLU A 48 2.77 13.54 -0.49
N PHE A 49 2.11 12.56 0.10
CA PHE A 49 2.71 11.39 0.72
C PHE A 49 2.30 10.15 -0.07
N PRO A 50 3.08 9.72 -1.07
CA PRO A 50 2.68 8.61 -1.94
C PRO A 50 2.50 7.33 -1.13
N VAL A 51 1.54 6.50 -1.55
CA VAL A 51 1.48 5.11 -1.09
C VAL A 51 2.78 4.45 -1.51
N LEU A 52 3.49 3.87 -0.52
CA LEU A 52 4.83 3.35 -0.74
C LEU A 52 4.83 2.36 -1.90
N THR A 53 5.64 2.63 -2.90
CA THR A 53 5.85 1.75 -4.05
C THR A 53 7.26 1.19 -4.00
N PHE A 54 7.39 -0.11 -4.23
CA PHE A 54 8.65 -0.84 -4.15
C PHE A 54 8.79 -1.81 -5.32
N ALA A 55 10.02 -2.16 -5.68
CA ALA A 55 10.31 -3.21 -6.64
C ALA A 55 10.38 -4.55 -5.91
N ASP A 56 9.48 -5.50 -6.19
CA ASP A 56 9.48 -6.81 -5.52
C ASP A 56 10.45 -7.81 -6.17
N TRP A 57 10.65 -7.71 -7.48
CA TRP A 57 11.66 -8.43 -8.24
C TRP A 57 12.05 -7.69 -9.53
N ALA A 58 13.20 -8.07 -10.09
CA ALA A 58 13.68 -7.58 -11.37
C ALA A 58 14.10 -8.78 -12.24
N VAL A 59 13.73 -8.76 -13.52
CA VAL A 59 14.23 -9.69 -14.54
C VAL A 59 14.80 -8.85 -15.68
N GLY A 60 16.13 -8.93 -15.84
CA GLY A 60 16.85 -8.06 -16.78
C GLY A 60 16.67 -6.59 -16.43
N SER A 61 16.28 -5.78 -17.42
CA SER A 61 16.00 -4.35 -17.27
C SER A 61 14.60 -4.03 -16.74
N LYS A 62 13.70 -5.02 -16.64
CA LYS A 62 12.33 -4.81 -16.17
C LYS A 62 12.23 -5.03 -14.68
N GLN A 63 11.80 -3.99 -13.97
CA GLN A 63 11.44 -4.05 -12.56
C GLN A 63 9.94 -4.23 -12.44
N HIS A 64 9.51 -5.25 -11.70
CA HIS A 64 8.13 -5.36 -11.29
C HIS A 64 7.94 -4.52 -10.03
N ILE A 65 7.02 -3.56 -10.10
CA ILE A 65 6.73 -2.63 -8.99
C ILE A 65 5.35 -2.92 -8.41
N LYS A 66 5.22 -2.68 -7.11
CA LYS A 66 3.98 -2.86 -6.36
C LYS A 66 3.82 -1.75 -5.33
N SER A 67 2.58 -1.35 -5.08
CA SER A 67 2.24 -0.51 -3.94
C SER A 67 2.09 -1.39 -2.69
N LEU A 68 2.57 -0.88 -1.56
CA LEU A 68 2.52 -1.56 -0.27
C LEU A 68 1.08 -1.56 0.24
N THR A 69 0.46 -2.72 0.19
CA THR A 69 -0.89 -2.94 0.72
C THR A 69 -0.93 -4.14 1.64
N ILE A 70 -1.88 -4.15 2.60
CA ILE A 70 -2.05 -5.28 3.52
C ILE A 70 -2.41 -6.58 2.76
N ALA A 71 -3.28 -6.46 1.75
CA ALA A 71 -3.67 -7.60 0.92
C ALA A 71 -2.60 -8.04 -0.08
N GLY A 72 -1.84 -7.09 -0.62
CA GLY A 72 -0.85 -7.30 -1.68
C GLY A 72 0.54 -7.71 -1.18
N SER A 73 0.85 -7.46 0.09
CA SER A 73 2.17 -7.74 0.69
C SER A 73 2.06 -8.68 1.88
N SER A 74 3.06 -9.55 2.05
CA SER A 74 3.24 -10.37 3.24
C SER A 74 3.78 -9.50 4.38
N PHE A 75 3.58 -9.97 5.62
CA PHE A 75 4.17 -9.30 6.77
C PHE A 75 5.71 -9.20 6.67
N ALA A 76 6.38 -10.21 6.12
CA ALA A 76 7.82 -10.21 5.95
C ALA A 76 8.29 -9.13 4.95
N GLU A 77 7.58 -8.96 3.82
CA GLU A 77 7.79 -7.85 2.88
C GLU A 77 7.57 -6.51 3.59
N THR A 78 6.45 -6.32 4.28
CA THR A 78 6.13 -5.08 4.98
C THR A 78 7.19 -4.71 6.00
N ARG A 79 7.60 -5.66 6.87
CA ARG A 79 8.65 -5.44 7.87
C ARG A 79 9.96 -5.02 7.22
N ARG A 80 10.38 -5.72 6.17
CA ARG A 80 11.62 -5.39 5.43
C ARG A 80 11.56 -3.97 4.85
N LEU A 81 10.44 -3.59 4.27
CA LEU A 81 10.27 -2.26 3.68
C LEU A 81 10.29 -1.16 4.74
N LEU A 82 9.65 -1.37 5.90
CA LEU A 82 9.72 -0.44 7.03
C LEU A 82 11.15 -0.25 7.54
N GLU A 83 11.90 -1.35 7.67
CA GLU A 83 13.31 -1.30 8.07
C GLU A 83 14.18 -0.57 7.05
N GLN A 84 13.99 -0.84 5.76
CA GLN A 84 14.69 -0.12 4.69
C GLN A 84 14.32 1.36 4.66
N ALA A 85 13.04 1.70 4.83
CA ALA A 85 12.58 3.07 4.87
C ALA A 85 13.25 3.84 6.00
N ARG A 86 13.28 3.26 7.21
CA ARG A 86 13.98 3.83 8.36
C ARG A 86 15.47 4.00 8.08
N ALA A 87 16.14 2.97 7.57
CA ALA A 87 17.58 3.02 7.26
C ALA A 87 17.91 4.07 6.19
N ALA A 88 16.99 4.33 5.26
CA ALA A 88 17.10 5.34 4.23
C ALA A 88 16.64 6.74 4.66
N GLY A 89 16.21 6.91 5.91
CA GLY A 89 15.72 8.20 6.43
C GLY A 89 14.38 8.64 5.84
N ILE A 90 13.57 7.72 5.31
CA ILE A 90 12.23 8.03 4.79
C ILE A 90 11.31 8.30 5.99
N PRO A 91 10.75 9.51 6.11
CA PRO A 91 10.05 9.93 7.33
C PRO A 91 8.64 9.35 7.47
N LEU A 92 8.00 8.97 6.37
CA LEU A 92 6.65 8.40 6.36
C LEU A 92 6.54 7.28 5.34
N VAL A 93 5.92 6.18 5.75
CA VAL A 93 5.50 5.08 4.88
C VAL A 93 3.98 5.00 4.92
N VAL A 94 3.33 5.29 3.79
CA VAL A 94 1.89 5.14 3.66
C VAL A 94 1.57 3.73 3.16
N ILE A 95 0.74 3.01 3.93
CA ILE A 95 0.27 1.65 3.61
C ILE A 95 -1.22 1.74 3.28
N LEU A 96 -1.61 1.22 2.13
CA LEU A 96 -3.00 1.22 1.69
C LEU A 96 -3.69 -0.10 2.04
N THR A 97 -4.95 -0.04 2.44
CA THR A 97 -5.83 -1.21 2.53
C THR A 97 -7.26 -0.82 2.24
N HIS A 98 -8.06 -1.78 1.78
CA HIS A 98 -9.49 -1.59 1.56
C HIS A 98 -10.29 -2.50 2.50
N PRO A 99 -11.40 -2.03 3.10
CA PRO A 99 -12.22 -2.84 3.99
C PRO A 99 -12.68 -4.17 3.39
N PHE A 100 -12.99 -4.19 2.09
CA PHE A 100 -13.41 -5.42 1.40
C PHE A 100 -12.30 -6.47 1.30
N GLU A 101 -11.02 -6.12 1.44
CA GLU A 101 -9.90 -7.08 1.40
C GLU A 101 -9.89 -8.04 2.59
N TYR A 102 -10.57 -7.68 3.68
CA TYR A 102 -10.72 -8.49 4.89
C TYR A 102 -11.88 -9.48 4.81
N VAL A 103 -12.65 -9.46 3.72
CA VAL A 103 -13.79 -10.34 3.47
C VAL A 103 -13.58 -11.02 2.11
N GLN A 104 -13.85 -12.32 2.04
CA GLN A 104 -13.93 -13.06 0.78
C GLN A 104 -15.40 -13.23 0.43
N ASN A 105 -15.79 -12.81 -0.76
CA ASN A 105 -17.14 -12.98 -1.30
C ASN A 105 -17.11 -13.89 -2.54
N ARG A 106 -18.28 -14.42 -2.92
CA ARG A 106 -18.47 -15.13 -4.21
C ARG A 106 -19.41 -14.40 -5.16
N ASP A 107 -20.18 -13.45 -4.65
CA ASP A 107 -21.19 -12.70 -5.36
C ASP A 107 -21.00 -11.19 -5.14
N LEU A 108 -21.48 -10.40 -6.10
CA LEU A 108 -21.43 -8.94 -6.00
C LEU A 108 -22.36 -8.39 -4.90
N ALA A 109 -23.38 -9.15 -4.52
CA ALA A 109 -24.30 -8.81 -3.45
C ALA A 109 -23.75 -9.10 -2.03
N PHE A 110 -22.55 -9.68 -1.92
CA PHE A 110 -21.93 -10.07 -0.64
C PHE A 110 -22.83 -11.00 0.23
N SER A 111 -23.79 -11.72 -0.36
CA SER A 111 -24.64 -12.67 0.37
C SER A 111 -23.88 -13.93 0.79
N GLN A 112 -22.79 -14.25 0.10
CA GLN A 112 -21.93 -15.39 0.40
C GLN A 112 -20.53 -14.92 0.78
N THR A 113 -20.36 -14.56 2.05
CA THR A 113 -19.11 -14.02 2.57
C THR A 113 -18.46 -14.91 3.62
N ARG A 114 -17.13 -14.82 3.71
CA ARG A 114 -16.36 -15.30 4.85
C ARG A 114 -15.22 -14.35 5.16
N THR A 115 -14.67 -14.42 6.36
CA THR A 115 -13.48 -13.66 6.73
C THR A 115 -12.26 -14.05 5.88
N ASN A 116 -11.50 -13.07 5.42
CA ASN A 116 -10.16 -13.26 4.87
C ASN A 116 -9.13 -13.30 6.02
N SER A 117 -9.04 -14.44 6.70
CA SER A 117 -8.14 -14.62 7.85
C SER A 117 -6.67 -14.39 7.52
N GLN A 118 -6.26 -14.58 6.26
CA GLN A 118 -4.89 -14.28 5.83
C GLN A 118 -4.60 -12.77 5.87
N THR A 119 -5.47 -11.94 5.27
CA THR A 119 -5.31 -10.48 5.28
C THR A 119 -5.42 -9.93 6.70
N GLN A 120 -6.38 -10.43 7.49
CA GLN A 120 -6.52 -10.03 8.90
C GLN A 120 -5.27 -10.38 9.72
N ARG A 121 -4.72 -11.59 9.55
CA ARG A 121 -3.49 -12.01 10.23
C ARG A 121 -2.31 -11.10 9.88
N ARG A 122 -2.17 -10.69 8.62
CA ARG A 122 -1.10 -9.76 8.21
C ARG A 122 -1.23 -8.39 8.87
N LEU A 123 -2.45 -7.86 8.98
CA LEU A 123 -2.70 -6.62 9.72
C LEU A 123 -2.33 -6.78 11.19
N VAL A 124 -2.79 -7.85 11.85
CA VAL A 124 -2.46 -8.13 13.26
C VAL A 124 -0.96 -8.22 13.47
N GLN A 125 -0.23 -8.92 12.59
CA GLN A 125 1.23 -9.01 12.67
C GLN A 125 1.90 -7.65 12.51
N LEU A 126 1.41 -6.80 11.59
CA LEU A 126 1.91 -5.44 11.44
C LEU A 126 1.67 -4.61 12.70
N CYS A 127 0.45 -4.59 13.23
CA CYS A 127 0.12 -3.85 14.44
C CYS A 127 0.95 -4.32 15.64
N THR A 128 1.14 -5.63 15.78
CA THR A 128 2.00 -6.22 16.83
C THR A 128 3.44 -5.74 16.68
N PHE A 129 4.01 -5.84 15.47
CA PHE A 129 5.36 -5.35 15.20
C PHE A 129 5.54 -3.86 15.50
N LEU A 130 4.59 -3.02 15.10
CA LEU A 130 4.63 -1.58 15.39
C LEU A 130 4.53 -1.33 16.90
N HIS A 131 3.70 -2.08 17.61
CA HIS A 131 3.59 -1.98 19.07
C HIS A 131 4.90 -2.37 19.76
N ASP A 132 5.54 -3.45 19.34
CA ASP A 132 6.78 -3.95 19.93
C ASP A 132 8.01 -3.09 19.59
N ASN A 133 7.91 -2.20 18.60
CA ASN A 133 9.00 -1.34 18.11
C ASN A 133 8.62 0.15 18.16
N ARG A 134 7.84 0.56 19.18
CA ARG A 134 7.40 1.95 19.39
C ARG A 134 8.55 2.94 19.63
N ASP A 135 9.72 2.45 20.01
CA ASP A 135 10.95 3.24 20.12
C ASP A 135 11.45 3.75 18.76
N ARG A 136 11.00 3.13 17.66
CA ARG A 136 11.52 3.37 16.32
C ARG A 136 10.45 3.62 15.26
N PHE A 137 9.21 3.20 15.51
CA PHE A 137 8.10 3.36 14.58
C PHE A 137 6.88 3.91 15.31
N ASP A 138 6.27 4.93 14.71
CA ASP A 138 4.97 5.44 15.13
C ASP A 138 3.90 5.05 14.10
N GLY A 139 2.86 4.37 14.57
CA GLY A 139 1.72 3.96 13.76
C GLY A 139 0.56 4.93 13.98
N CYS A 140 0.38 5.90 13.08
CA CYS A 140 -0.63 6.94 13.21
C CYS A 140 -1.40 7.20 11.90
N GLY A 141 -2.45 8.01 11.98
CA GLY A 141 -3.21 8.45 10.80
C GLY A 141 -2.44 9.50 9.99
N LEU A 142 -2.77 9.61 8.70
CA LEU A 142 -2.08 10.53 7.78
C LEU A 142 -2.09 11.98 8.27
N ALA A 143 -3.20 12.45 8.85
CA ALA A 143 -3.31 13.80 9.40
C ALA A 143 -2.30 14.05 10.54
N THR A 144 -2.19 13.10 11.48
CA THR A 144 -1.23 13.17 12.59
C THR A 144 0.19 13.19 12.07
N ALA A 145 0.53 12.29 11.15
CA ALA A 145 1.85 12.23 10.53
C ALA A 145 2.19 13.52 9.78
N ALA A 146 1.26 14.06 8.99
CA ALA A 146 1.44 15.31 8.26
C ALA A 146 1.72 16.47 9.23
N ASN A 147 0.97 16.58 10.33
CA ASN A 147 1.18 17.65 11.31
C ASN A 147 2.50 17.52 12.09
N ALA A 148 2.98 16.30 12.34
CA ALA A 148 4.23 16.05 13.06
C ALA A 148 5.48 16.27 12.20
N LEU A 149 5.38 16.01 10.89
CA LEU A 149 6.51 16.11 9.99
C LEU A 149 6.73 17.55 9.54
N PRO A 150 7.98 18.06 9.58
CA PRO A 150 8.29 19.39 9.11
C PRO A 150 8.00 19.50 7.61
N GLN A 151 7.63 20.70 7.18
CA GLN A 151 7.57 20.99 5.75
C GLN A 151 8.99 20.90 5.18
N SER A 152 9.20 20.06 4.17
CA SER A 152 10.52 19.96 3.55
C SER A 152 10.88 21.32 2.95
N ALA A 153 11.91 21.96 3.50
CA ALA A 153 12.40 23.28 3.07
C ALA A 153 13.05 23.26 1.66
N ALA A 154 13.18 22.10 1.03
CA ALA A 154 13.83 21.94 -0.27
C ALA A 154 12.84 21.41 -1.32
N PRO A 155 12.86 21.95 -2.55
CA PRO A 155 12.15 21.36 -3.68
C PRO A 155 12.61 19.91 -3.86
N ALA A 156 11.67 19.04 -4.25
CA ALA A 156 11.80 17.59 -4.40
C ALA A 156 13.15 17.17 -5.02
N THR A 157 14.17 17.02 -4.19
CA THR A 157 15.47 16.54 -4.60
C THR A 157 15.39 15.02 -4.59
N ALA A 158 16.07 14.39 -5.54
CA ALA A 158 16.00 12.95 -5.81
C ALA A 158 16.25 12.05 -4.59
N SER A 159 16.83 12.57 -3.50
CA SER A 159 17.07 11.85 -2.25
C SER A 159 15.80 11.37 -1.53
N ASN A 160 14.66 12.04 -1.72
CA ASN A 160 13.42 11.70 -1.00
C ASN A 160 12.49 10.75 -1.75
N ASN A 161 12.82 10.39 -3.01
CA ASN A 161 11.99 9.55 -3.87
C ASN A 161 12.66 8.20 -4.16
N ILE A 162 12.91 7.42 -3.12
CA ILE A 162 13.66 6.17 -3.23
C ILE A 162 12.71 5.02 -3.59
N LEU A 163 13.03 4.28 -4.67
CA LEU A 163 12.38 3.01 -4.96
C LEU A 163 13.00 1.90 -4.11
N LEU A 164 12.32 1.53 -3.03
CA LEU A 164 12.76 0.45 -2.14
C LEU A 164 12.72 -0.91 -2.83
N LYS A 165 13.52 -1.86 -2.33
CA LYS A 165 13.68 -3.19 -2.93
C LYS A 165 13.16 -4.28 -1.99
N GLY A 166 12.15 -4.99 -2.47
CA GLY A 166 11.71 -6.24 -1.88
C GLY A 166 12.77 -7.34 -1.96
N ALA A 167 12.37 -8.56 -1.61
CA ALA A 167 13.22 -9.73 -1.82
C ALA A 167 12.39 -10.88 -2.38
N LEU A 168 12.89 -11.47 -3.47
CA LEU A 168 12.27 -12.58 -4.21
C LEU A 168 11.81 -13.72 -3.31
N TRP A 169 12.59 -14.05 -2.28
CA TRP A 169 12.29 -15.13 -1.34
C TRP A 169 11.08 -14.85 -0.43
N HIS A 170 10.64 -13.59 -0.31
CA HIS A 170 9.38 -13.27 0.36
C HIS A 170 8.17 -13.28 -0.59
N THR A 171 8.41 -13.04 -1.87
CA THR A 171 7.38 -13.01 -2.93
C THR A 171 6.81 -14.40 -3.20
N VAL A 172 7.67 -15.43 -3.31
CA VAL A 172 7.26 -16.78 -3.69
C VAL A 172 6.35 -17.45 -2.64
N PRO A 173 6.69 -17.47 -1.33
CA PRO A 173 5.81 -18.04 -0.31
C PRO A 173 4.46 -17.31 -0.23
N ARG A 174 4.45 -15.98 -0.43
CA ARG A 174 3.22 -15.20 -0.48
C ARG A 174 2.32 -15.65 -1.63
N MET A 175 2.86 -15.78 -2.84
CA MET A 175 2.08 -16.20 -4.02
C MET A 175 1.48 -17.60 -3.81
N ALA A 176 2.28 -18.54 -3.32
CA ALA A 176 1.81 -19.88 -2.99
C ALA A 176 0.67 -19.84 -1.94
N ALA A 177 0.85 -19.08 -0.86
CA ALA A 177 -0.15 -18.93 0.19
C ALA A 177 -1.45 -18.28 -0.32
N GLN A 178 -1.36 -17.25 -1.17
CA GLN A 178 -2.53 -16.60 -1.77
C GLN A 178 -3.31 -17.54 -2.67
N VAL A 179 -2.63 -18.32 -3.53
CA VAL A 179 -3.28 -19.29 -4.42
C VAL A 179 -3.95 -20.41 -3.61
N ALA A 180 -3.25 -20.97 -2.64
CA ALA A 180 -3.79 -22.02 -1.77
C ALA A 180 -5.02 -21.51 -1.00
N TYR A 181 -4.94 -20.31 -0.42
CA TYR A 181 -6.02 -19.73 0.37
C TYR A 181 -7.24 -19.36 -0.48
N HIS A 182 -7.03 -18.88 -1.71
CA HIS A 182 -8.11 -18.58 -2.64
C HIS A 182 -8.85 -19.86 -3.11
N LYS A 183 -8.10 -20.91 -3.47
CA LYS A 183 -8.69 -22.21 -3.84
C LYS A 183 -9.48 -22.82 -2.69
N TYR A 184 -8.89 -22.84 -1.48
CA TYR A 184 -9.58 -23.27 -0.27
C TYR A 184 -10.84 -22.44 0.01
N GLY A 185 -10.77 -21.12 -0.20
CA GLY A 185 -11.92 -20.24 0.01
C GLY A 185 -13.09 -20.47 -0.90
N ARG A 186 -12.83 -20.62 -2.19
CA ARG A 186 -13.86 -21.01 -3.15
C ARG A 186 -14.49 -22.34 -2.79
N TRP A 187 -13.69 -23.33 -2.38
CA TRP A 187 -14.18 -24.65 -2.01
C TRP A 187 -15.08 -24.62 -0.75
N VAL A 188 -14.67 -23.92 0.31
CA VAL A 188 -15.49 -23.77 1.53
C VAL A 188 -16.81 -23.06 1.23
N LEU A 189 -16.76 -21.96 0.47
CA LEU A 189 -17.95 -21.22 0.09
C LEU A 189 -18.87 -22.06 -0.81
N SER A 190 -18.35 -22.95 -1.65
CA SER A 190 -19.18 -23.90 -2.42
C SER A 190 -19.82 -24.99 -1.59
N ARG A 191 -19.18 -25.44 -0.51
CA ARG A 191 -19.79 -26.41 0.41
C ARG A 191 -20.91 -25.79 1.24
N ARG A 192 -20.77 -24.52 1.64
CA ARG A 192 -21.76 -23.84 2.49
C ARG A 192 -22.99 -23.36 1.73
N HIS A 193 -22.82 -22.94 0.46
CA HIS A 193 -23.89 -22.29 -0.30
C HIS A 193 -24.23 -22.99 -1.62
N GLY A 194 -23.63 -24.15 -1.91
CA GLY A 194 -23.81 -24.86 -3.17
C GLY A 194 -23.04 -24.27 -4.36
N PRO A 195 -23.25 -24.80 -5.59
CA PRO A 195 -22.68 -24.25 -6.80
C PRO A 195 -23.18 -22.82 -7.03
N TYR A 196 -22.28 -21.95 -7.51
CA TYR A 196 -22.65 -20.56 -7.82
C TYR A 196 -23.44 -20.54 -9.13
N ILE A 197 -24.71 -20.17 -9.04
CA ILE A 197 -25.56 -19.90 -10.19
C ILE A 197 -25.38 -18.42 -10.51
N ARG A 198 -24.84 -18.09 -11.69
CA ARG A 198 -24.80 -16.69 -12.13
C ARG A 198 -26.25 -16.20 -12.24
N PRO A 199 -26.63 -15.08 -11.61
CA PRO A 199 -27.87 -14.42 -11.96
C PRO A 199 -27.79 -14.05 -13.44
N THR A 200 -28.78 -14.51 -14.21
CA THR A 200 -29.00 -14.16 -15.62
C THR A 200 -29.43 -12.71 -15.76
#